data_AF-A0A3C0QWU1-F1
#
_entry.id   AF-A0A3C0QWU1-F1
#
_cell.length_a   1.000
_cell.length_b   1.000
_cell.length_c   1.000
_cell.angle_alpha   90.00
_cell.angle_beta   90.00
_cell.angle_gamma   90.00
#
_symmetry.space_group_name_H-M   'P 1'
#
loop_
_entity.id
_entity.type
_entity.pdbx_description
1 polymer ?
#
loop_
_entity_poly.entity_id
_entity_poly.type
_entity_poly.pdbx_seq_one_letter_code
_entity_poly.pdbx_strand_id
1 'polypeptide(L)'
;MIDKEKINLDWTEGVSTQNRKADKILVEKVIHALLLLEGLAVQNLNFVFKGGTALMLHLNTPKRLSIDIDILMPSKPEKLDEQLDGIAKEQGFLRKELLQRSSNSKI
;
A
#
# COMPACT_ATOMS: atom_id res chain seq x y z
N MET A 1 10.37 -4.71 9.15
CA MET A 1 9.96 -3.46 8.50
C MET A 1 10.66 -3.34 7.16
N ILE A 2 10.09 -2.60 6.21
CA ILE A 2 10.66 -2.32 4.90
C ILE A 2 11.92 -1.47 5.08
N ASP A 3 13.00 -1.89 4.45
CA ASP A 3 14.28 -1.20 4.46
C ASP A 3 14.23 -0.01 3.48
N LYS A 4 14.06 1.20 4.02
CA LYS A 4 13.91 2.43 3.22
C LYS A 4 15.17 2.78 2.43
N GLU A 5 16.36 2.37 2.88
CA GLU A 5 17.61 2.65 2.17
C GLU A 5 17.72 1.86 0.84
N LYS A 6 16.97 0.76 0.75
CA LYS A 6 16.88 -0.06 -0.47
C LYS A 6 15.84 0.45 -1.46
N ILE A 7 15.05 1.47 -1.12
CA ILE A 7 14.08 2.07 -2.03
C ILE A 7 14.83 3.07 -2.91
N ASN A 8 15.54 2.54 -3.91
CA ASN A 8 16.31 3.32 -4.87
C ASN A 8 16.11 2.77 -6.28
N LEU A 9 16.66 3.49 -7.26
CA LEU A 9 16.53 3.15 -8.67
C LEU A 9 17.11 1.77 -8.96
N ASP A 10 18.32 1.49 -8.49
CA ASP A 10 19.03 0.23 -8.75
C ASP A 10 18.24 -0.98 -8.26
N TRP A 11 17.63 -0.88 -7.07
CA TRP A 11 16.77 -1.95 -6.55
C TRP A 11 15.52 -2.16 -7.41
N THR A 12 14.85 -1.07 -7.80
CA THR A 12 13.66 -1.12 -8.67
C THR A 12 13.99 -1.72 -10.03
N GLU A 13 15.14 -1.38 -10.60
CA GLU A 13 15.64 -1.95 -11.86
C GLU A 13 15.98 -3.43 -11.74
N GLY A 14 16.60 -3.82 -10.63
CA GLY A 14 16.89 -5.22 -10.29
C GLY A 14 15.61 -6.05 -10.22
N VAL A 15 14.60 -5.57 -9.46
CA VAL A 15 13.30 -6.23 -9.34
C VAL A 15 12.59 -6.30 -10.69
N SER A 16 12.57 -5.21 -11.46
CA SER A 16 12.00 -5.20 -12.82
C SER A 16 12.62 -6.29 -13.69
N THR A 17 13.95 -6.36 -13.75
CA THR A 17 14.70 -7.31 -14.57
C THR A 17 14.42 -8.76 -14.15
N GLN A 18 14.38 -9.03 -12.84
CA GLN A 18 14.10 -10.37 -12.30
C GLN A 18 12.65 -10.82 -12.53
N ASN A 19 11.73 -9.88 -12.73
CA ASN A 19 10.30 -10.15 -12.84
C ASN A 19 9.76 -9.84 -14.25
N ARG A 20 10.37 -10.46 -15.27
CA ARG A 20 9.92 -10.36 -16.68
C ARG A 20 9.86 -8.94 -17.23
N LYS A 21 10.82 -8.08 -16.84
CA LYS A 21 10.83 -6.66 -17.18
C LYS A 21 9.54 -5.96 -16.73
N ALA A 22 9.12 -6.24 -15.49
CA ALA A 22 7.98 -5.58 -14.88
C ALA A 22 8.14 -4.06 -14.96
N ASP A 23 7.05 -3.36 -15.19
CA ASP A 23 7.06 -1.90 -15.29
C ASP A 23 7.61 -1.29 -13.99
N LYS A 24 8.66 -0.47 -14.11
CA LYS A 24 9.38 0.12 -12.97
C LYS A 24 8.48 1.04 -12.14
N ILE A 25 7.57 1.77 -12.78
CA ILE A 25 6.61 2.66 -12.13
C ILE A 25 5.59 1.82 -11.34
N LEU A 26 5.15 0.68 -11.88
CA LEU A 26 4.29 -0.24 -11.13
C LEU A 26 5.02 -0.85 -9.93
N VAL A 27 6.29 -1.22 -10.07
CA VAL A 27 7.09 -1.72 -8.94
C VAL A 27 7.19 -0.67 -7.84
N GLU A 28 7.52 0.58 -8.18
CA GLU A 28 7.57 1.69 -7.21
C GLU A 28 6.23 1.90 -6.49
N LYS A 29 5.11 1.89 -7.24
CA LYS A 29 3.77 2.01 -6.66
C LYS A 29 3.45 0.88 -5.69
N VAL A 30 3.87 -0.35 -5.99
CA VAL A 30 3.71 -1.50 -5.07
C VAL A 30 4.50 -1.27 -3.78
N ILE A 31 5.73 -0.76 -3.85
CA ILE A 31 6.53 -0.44 -2.67
C ILE A 31 5.78 0.57 -1.79
N HIS A 32 5.27 1.66 -2.38
CA HIS A 32 4.50 2.66 -1.63
C HIS A 32 3.21 2.09 -1.03
N ALA A 33 2.49 1.22 -1.75
CA ALA A 33 1.31 0.53 -1.20
C ALA A 33 1.66 -0.31 0.05
N LEU A 34 2.79 -1.02 0.01
CA LEU A 34 3.27 -1.83 1.13
C LEU A 34 3.82 -0.97 2.29
N LEU A 35 4.45 0.17 2.02
CA LEU A 35 4.86 1.13 3.05
C LEU A 35 3.65 1.72 3.80
N LEU A 36 2.57 2.05 3.07
CA LEU A 36 1.33 2.50 3.71
C LEU A 36 0.76 1.40 4.61
N LEU A 37 0.72 0.16 4.12
CA LEU A 37 0.26 -1.00 4.91
C LEU A 37 1.10 -1.21 6.17
N GLU A 38 2.43 -1.10 6.05
CA GLU A 38 3.34 -1.14 7.21
C GLU A 38 3.03 -0.03 8.21
N GLY A 39 2.84 1.21 7.75
CA GLY A 39 2.51 2.34 8.62
C GLY A 39 1.21 2.12 9.41
N LEU A 40 0.17 1.58 8.76
CA LEU A 40 -1.07 1.20 9.45
C LEU A 40 -0.82 0.16 10.54
N ALA A 41 0.02 -0.85 10.27
CA ALA A 41 0.35 -1.92 11.21
C ALA A 41 1.20 -1.41 12.38
N VAL A 42 2.21 -0.56 12.12
CA VAL A 42 3.10 0.03 13.15
C VAL A 42 2.31 0.92 14.12
N GLN A 43 1.32 1.67 13.62
CA GLN A 43 0.43 2.49 14.45
C GLN A 43 -0.64 1.66 15.18
N ASN A 44 -0.58 0.33 15.12
CA ASN A 44 -1.50 -0.61 15.77
C ASN A 44 -2.97 -0.36 15.45
N LEU A 45 -3.27 0.08 14.21
CA LEU A 45 -4.65 0.21 13.76
C LEU A 45 -5.30 -1.17 13.66
N ASN A 46 -6.52 -1.30 14.18
CA ASN A 46 -7.29 -2.53 14.06
C ASN A 46 -7.93 -2.60 12.66
N PHE A 47 -7.31 -3.37 11.77
CA PHE A 47 -7.81 -3.59 10.42
C PHE A 47 -7.51 -5.00 9.91
N VAL A 48 -8.27 -5.43 8.91
CA VAL A 48 -8.03 -6.64 8.13
C VAL A 48 -7.59 -6.22 6.73
N PHE A 49 -6.40 -6.66 6.32
CA PHE A 49 -5.92 -6.48 4.94
C PHE A 49 -6.57 -7.51 4.02
N LYS A 50 -7.16 -7.05 2.91
CA LYS A 50 -7.91 -7.89 1.97
C LYS A 50 -7.61 -7.53 0.51
N GLY A 51 -8.42 -8.09 -0.39
CA GLY A 51 -8.40 -7.72 -1.80
C GLY A 51 -7.28 -8.39 -2.59
N GLY A 52 -7.04 -7.85 -3.79
CA GLY A 52 -6.07 -8.42 -4.72
C GLY A 52 -4.63 -8.31 -4.23
N THR A 53 -4.31 -7.23 -3.54
CA THR A 53 -2.97 -6.94 -3.03
C THR A 53 -2.60 -7.86 -1.87
N ALA A 54 -3.56 -8.23 -1.01
CA ALA A 54 -3.33 -9.22 0.04
C ALA A 54 -2.88 -10.57 -0.53
N LEU A 55 -3.42 -11.00 -1.68
CA LEU A 55 -2.98 -12.23 -2.33
C LEU A 55 -1.51 -12.18 -2.76
N MET A 56 -0.96 -11.00 -3.08
CA MET A 56 0.47 -10.90 -3.41
C MET A 56 1.38 -11.30 -2.24
N LEU A 57 0.94 -11.08 -1.00
CA LEU A 57 1.71 -11.46 0.20
C LEU A 57 1.51 -12.93 0.59
N HIS A 58 0.38 -13.55 0.21
CA HIS A 58 0.06 -14.93 0.55
C HIS A 58 0.57 -15.95 -0.49
N LEU A 59 0.91 -15.50 -1.69
CA LEU A 59 1.37 -16.36 -2.77
C LEU A 59 2.90 -16.35 -2.87
N ASN A 60 3.50 -17.52 -3.09
CA ASN A 60 4.96 -17.65 -3.28
C ASN A 60 5.49 -16.86 -4.49
N THR A 61 4.61 -16.53 -5.46
CA THR A 61 4.93 -15.68 -6.60
C THR A 61 3.77 -14.74 -6.91
N PRO A 62 4.00 -13.43 -7.10
CA PRO A 62 2.94 -12.52 -7.48
C PRO A 62 2.48 -12.84 -8.91
N LYS A 63 1.18 -13.14 -9.07
CA LYS A 63 0.58 -13.36 -10.40
C LYS A 63 0.35 -12.06 -11.17
N ARG A 64 0.16 -10.96 -10.44
CA ARG A 64 0.07 -9.59 -10.94
C ARG A 64 0.60 -8.64 -9.87
N LEU A 65 1.07 -7.47 -10.29
CA LEU A 65 1.31 -6.35 -9.39
C LEU A 65 -0.01 -5.65 -9.05
N SER A 66 -0.12 -5.14 -7.83
CA SER A 66 -1.29 -4.45 -7.31
C SER A 66 -0.83 -3.24 -6.50
N ILE A 67 -1.40 -2.09 -6.81
CA ILE A 67 -0.90 -0.77 -6.39
C ILE A 67 -1.76 -0.10 -5.31
N ASP A 68 -2.92 -0.67 -5.04
CA ASP A 68 -3.85 -0.18 -4.03
C ASP A 68 -3.82 -1.11 -2.80
N ILE A 69 -4.25 -0.63 -1.64
CA ILE A 69 -4.53 -1.50 -0.49
C ILE A 69 -6.01 -1.47 -0.17
N ASP A 70 -6.60 -2.65 0.01
CA ASP A 70 -7.97 -2.80 0.47
C ASP A 70 -7.94 -3.23 1.94
N ILE A 71 -8.53 -2.43 2.82
CA ILE A 71 -8.63 -2.73 4.25
C ILE A 71 -10.08 -2.72 4.72
N LEU A 72 -10.38 -3.53 5.72
CA LEU A 72 -11.61 -3.44 6.51
C LEU A 72 -11.25 -3.04 7.93
N MET A 73 -11.89 -2.00 8.44
CA MET A 73 -11.74 -1.59 9.83
C MET A 73 -13.01 -1.96 10.58
N PRO A 74 -12.98 -2.93 11.53
CA PRO A 74 -14.16 -3.33 12.30
C PRO A 74 -14.77 -2.17 13.10
N SER A 75 -13.91 -1.26 13.56
CA SER A 75 -14.27 -0.02 14.25
C SER A 75 -13.44 1.12 13.67
N LYS A 76 -14.10 2.23 13.33
CA LYS A 76 -13.40 3.44 12.88
C LYS A 76 -12.82 4.17 14.10
N PRO A 77 -11.49 4.40 14.19
CA PRO A 77 -10.91 5.23 15.24
C PRO A 77 -11.42 6.67 15.14
N GLU A 78 -11.65 7.32 16.28
CA GLU A 78 -12.08 8.73 16.32
C GLU A 78 -11.06 9.64 15.63
N LYS A 79 -9.77 9.37 15.86
CA LYS A 79 -8.63 10.14 15.33
C LYS A 79 -8.01 9.53 14.07
N LEU A 80 -8.77 8.72 13.33
CA LEU A 80 -8.24 8.03 12.14
C LEU A 80 -7.57 9.00 11.16
N ASP A 81 -8.16 10.18 10.96
CA ASP A 81 -7.63 11.15 10.00
C ASP A 81 -6.24 11.68 10.41
N GLU A 82 -6.06 12.04 11.68
CA GLU A 82 -4.79 12.47 12.27
C GLU A 82 -3.74 11.34 12.24
N GLN A 83 -4.16 10.11 12.53
CA GLN A 83 -3.27 8.95 12.46
C GLN A 83 -2.79 8.71 11.03
N LEU A 84 -3.67 8.86 10.04
CA LEU A 84 -3.30 8.75 8.63
C LEU A 84 -2.34 9.87 8.19
N ASP A 85 -2.45 11.08 8.74
CA ASP A 85 -1.49 12.15 8.48
C ASP A 85 -0.10 11.84 9.05
N GLY A 86 -0.06 11.29 10.26
CA GLY A 86 1.17 10.79 10.87
C GLY A 86 1.83 9.71 10.02
N ILE A 87 1.05 8.71 9.60
CA ILE A 87 1.51 7.62 8.72
C ILE A 87 2.01 8.16 7.38
N ALA A 88 1.25 9.06 6.76
CA ALA A 88 1.62 9.66 5.48
C ALA A 88 3.00 10.33 5.58
N LYS A 89 3.20 11.15 6.62
CA LYS A 89 4.48 11.82 6.86
C LYS A 89 5.62 10.84 7.13
N GLU A 90 5.42 9.85 8.00
CA GLU A 90 6.43 8.86 8.37
C GLU A 90 6.85 7.97 7.19
N GLN A 91 5.91 7.64 6.30
CA GLN A 91 6.13 6.79 5.14
C GLN A 91 6.51 7.55 3.86
N GLY A 92 6.67 8.87 3.94
CA GLY A 92 7.19 9.68 2.83
C GLY A 92 6.14 10.13 1.80
N PHE A 93 4.85 10.11 2.14
CA PHE A 93 3.79 10.64 1.30
C PHE A 93 3.70 12.17 1.40
N LEU A 94 3.47 12.81 0.26
CA LEU A 94 3.40 14.28 0.17
C LEU A 94 2.05 14.85 0.60
N ARG A 95 0.96 14.12 0.38
CA ARG A 95 -0.40 14.55 0.69
C ARG A 95 -1.35 13.38 0.89
N LYS A 96 -2.44 13.64 1.60
CA LYS A 96 -3.60 12.76 1.78
C LYS A 96 -4.85 13.53 1.35
N GLU A 97 -5.75 12.87 0.63
CA GLU A 97 -7.04 13.44 0.24
C GLU A 97 -8.14 12.37 0.35
N LEU A 98 -9.27 12.72 0.95
CA LEU A 98 -10.41 11.82 1.08
C LEU A 98 -11.23 11.82 -0.22
N LEU A 99 -11.20 10.71 -0.94
CA LEU A 99 -12.09 10.48 -2.08
C LEU A 99 -13.26 9.58 -1.68
N GLN A 100 -14.42 10.18 -1.39
CA GLN A 100 -15.64 9.42 -1.11
C GLN A 100 -16.31 9.00 -2.42
N ARG A 101 -16.41 7.69 -2.66
CA ARG A 101 -17.19 7.15 -3.78
C ARG A 101 -18.65 7.02 -3.35
N SER A 102 -19.55 7.73 -4.02
CA SER A 102 -20.98 7.47 -3.96
C SER A 102 -21.34 6.42 -5.02
N SER A 103 -21.91 5.29 -4.59
CA SER A 103 -22.46 4.31 -5.52
C SER A 103 -23.79 4.84 -6.07
N ASN A 104 -23.76 5.46 -7.25
CA ASN A 104 -24.96 5.84 -8.00
C ASN A 104 -25.54 4.67 -8.81
N SER A 105 -25.12 3.43 -8.55
CA SER A 105 -25.76 2.26 -9.15
C SER A 105 -27.21 2.17 -8.67
N LYS A 106 -28.12 2.69 -9.48
CA LYS A 106 -29.50 2.20 -9.52
C LYS A 106 -29.40 0.77 -10.06
N ILE A 107 -29.77 -0.19 -9.22
CA ILE A 107 -30.09 -1.55 -9.68
C ILE A 107 -31.34 -1.46 -10.56
#